data_AF-A0A934LW28-F1
#
_entry.id   AF-A0A934LW28-F1
#
_cell.length_a   1.000
_cell.length_b   1.000
_cell.length_c   1.000
_cell.angle_alpha   90.00
_cell.angle_beta   90.00
_cell.angle_gamma   90.00
#
_symmetry.space_group_name_H-M   'P 1'
#
loop_
_entity.id
_entity.type
_entity.pdbx_description
1 polymer ?
#
loop_
_entity_poly.entity_id
_entity_poly.type
_entity_poly.pdbx_seq_one_letter_code
_entity_poly.pdbx_strand_id
1 'polypeptide(L)'
;MANSEDFCRGRACPTQGEASLAPTENLEYCSHLAQGASGETTGRAASCSGTQVLVIGYGNPLRRDDGLGQRAAYQLSDVLTTEYPVEVMFTHQLTYDLAESVSRVQHVILIDAAVGDTPGAITCREVLPQGDQPHTLLHHMEAGALLASTLVLYGTAPHTTLWTVVGESFEFGEALSPAVEQALPELMAQIAAYIQALCCPQAE
;
A
#
# COMPACT_ATOMS: atom_id res chain seq x y z
N MET A 1 21.20 35.37 -32.20
CA MET A 1 20.82 34.20 -33.02
C MET A 1 21.46 32.98 -32.37
N ALA A 2 20.65 32.18 -31.69
CA ALA A 2 21.06 30.96 -31.01
C ALA A 2 20.84 29.76 -31.93
N ASN A 3 21.75 28.79 -31.89
CA ASN A 3 21.56 27.36 -32.24
C ASN A 3 22.48 26.63 -31.25
N SER A 4 22.00 26.00 -30.18
CA SER A 4 21.30 24.70 -30.09
C SER A 4 22.13 23.57 -30.70
N GLU A 5 22.84 22.81 -29.85
CA GLU A 5 22.95 21.34 -29.84
C GLU A 5 23.71 20.98 -28.57
N ASP A 6 22.99 20.99 -27.46
CA ASP A 6 23.50 20.68 -26.14
C ASP A 6 22.96 19.30 -25.71
N PHE A 7 23.84 18.58 -25.03
CA PHE A 7 23.53 17.67 -23.94
C PHE A 7 22.99 16.24 -24.22
N CYS A 8 23.84 15.29 -23.80
CA CYS A 8 23.52 13.94 -23.32
C CYS A 8 23.25 12.82 -24.34
N ARG A 9 24.35 12.25 -24.85
CA ARG A 9 24.42 10.81 -25.15
C ARG A 9 25.08 10.07 -23.97
N GLY A 10 24.38 9.04 -23.48
CA GLY A 10 25.01 7.88 -22.87
C GLY A 10 25.12 7.87 -21.34
N ARG A 11 24.01 7.51 -20.66
CA ARG A 11 24.05 6.61 -19.50
C ARG A 11 22.85 5.68 -19.60
N ALA A 12 23.12 4.39 -19.66
CA ALA A 12 22.12 3.34 -19.66
C ALA A 12 21.27 3.43 -18.39
N CYS A 13 19.94 3.37 -18.56
CA CYS A 13 19.00 3.17 -17.48
C CYS A 13 19.26 1.78 -16.88
N PRO A 14 19.58 1.64 -15.59
CA PRO A 14 19.61 0.33 -14.97
C PRO A 14 18.16 -0.18 -14.92
N THR A 15 17.91 -1.32 -15.58
CA THR A 15 16.70 -2.11 -15.39
C THR A 15 16.60 -2.41 -13.89
N GLN A 16 15.66 -1.77 -13.20
CA GLN A 16 15.32 -2.11 -11.83
C GLN A 16 14.69 -3.50 -11.85
N GLY A 17 15.51 -4.50 -11.54
CA GLY A 17 14.99 -5.75 -10.99
C GLY A 17 14.52 -5.44 -9.58
N GLU A 18 13.25 -5.68 -9.31
CA GLU A 18 12.69 -5.68 -7.97
C GLU A 18 13.42 -6.76 -7.16
N ALA A 19 14.39 -6.35 -6.36
CA ALA A 19 15.01 -7.24 -5.39
C ALA A 19 13.98 -7.49 -4.29
N SER A 20 13.47 -8.72 -4.22
CA SER A 20 12.68 -9.19 -3.08
C SER A 20 13.57 -9.15 -1.83
N LEU A 21 13.29 -8.22 -0.93
CA LEU A 21 13.93 -8.13 0.39
C LEU A 21 13.49 -9.30 1.27
N ALA A 22 14.38 -9.78 2.14
CA ALA A 22 14.05 -10.87 3.06
C ALA A 22 12.94 -10.44 4.04
N PRO A 23 12.17 -11.38 4.64
CA PRO A 23 11.02 -11.05 5.50
C PRO A 23 11.33 -10.10 6.66
N THR A 24 12.50 -10.24 7.29
CA THR A 24 12.96 -9.35 8.37
C THR A 24 13.35 -7.96 7.85
N GLU A 25 13.93 -7.89 6.66
CA GLU A 25 14.31 -6.62 6.02
C GLU A 25 13.05 -5.84 5.58
N ASN A 26 11.97 -6.52 5.19
CA ASN A 26 10.67 -5.89 4.90
C ASN A 26 10.06 -5.25 6.16
N LEU A 27 10.12 -5.94 7.31
CA LEU A 27 9.61 -5.40 8.56
C LEU A 27 10.44 -4.22 9.06
N GLU A 28 11.77 -4.30 8.98
CA GLU A 28 12.65 -3.18 9.33
C GLU A 28 12.44 -1.99 8.39
N TYR A 29 12.32 -2.24 7.08
CA TYR A 29 12.03 -1.21 6.09
C TYR A 29 10.69 -0.50 6.36
N CYS A 30 9.62 -1.25 6.58
CA CYS A 30 8.31 -0.65 6.85
C CYS A 30 8.25 0.00 8.25
N SER A 31 8.99 -0.53 9.23
CA SER A 31 9.16 0.17 10.51
C SER A 31 9.88 1.51 10.34
N HIS A 32 10.89 1.60 9.46
CA HIS A 32 11.53 2.88 9.13
C HIS A 32 10.59 3.84 8.38
N LEU A 33 9.74 3.34 7.47
CA LEU A 33 8.72 4.17 6.81
C LEU A 33 7.74 4.78 7.82
N ALA A 34 7.39 4.05 8.88
CA ALA A 34 6.55 4.60 9.96
C ALA A 34 7.23 5.77 10.70
N GLN A 35 8.57 5.75 10.82
CA GLN A 35 9.35 6.77 11.54
C GLN A 35 9.67 8.01 10.67
N GLY A 36 9.88 7.82 9.36
CA GLY A 36 10.23 8.88 8.41
C GLY A 36 9.10 9.85 8.02
N ALA A 37 7.86 9.57 8.43
CA ALA A 37 6.69 10.39 8.08
C ALA A 37 6.52 11.69 8.89
N SER A 38 7.48 12.03 9.77
CA SER A 38 7.48 13.29 10.53
C SER A 38 7.91 14.48 9.66
N GLY A 39 7.03 14.94 8.77
CA GLY A 39 7.20 16.20 8.07
C GLY A 39 7.14 17.40 9.03
N GLU A 40 8.15 18.26 9.01
CA GLU A 40 8.23 19.50 9.79
C GLU A 40 6.96 20.36 9.61
N THR A 41 6.10 20.38 10.61
CA THR A 41 4.97 21.30 10.72
C THR A 41 5.18 22.17 11.95
N THR A 42 5.56 23.43 11.73
CA THR A 42 5.59 24.45 12.77
C THR A 42 4.19 24.68 13.33
N GLY A 43 3.95 24.19 14.55
CA GLY A 43 3.09 24.83 15.55
C GLY A 43 1.58 24.66 15.42
N ARG A 44 1.04 23.58 16.02
CA ARG A 44 -0.07 23.60 16.99
C ARG A 44 -0.33 22.17 17.47
N ALA A 45 -0.38 21.97 18.79
CA ALA A 45 -0.93 20.75 19.36
C ALA A 45 -2.42 20.64 18.93
N ALA A 46 -2.68 19.81 17.93
CA ALA A 46 -4.03 19.52 17.47
C ALA A 46 -4.56 18.34 18.26
N SER A 47 -5.70 18.53 18.91
CA SER A 47 -6.50 17.45 19.48
C SER A 47 -6.87 16.46 18.36
N CYS A 48 -6.40 15.22 18.47
CA CYS A 48 -6.62 14.18 17.46
C CYS A 48 -8.07 13.69 17.52
N SER A 49 -8.97 14.33 16.75
CA SER A 49 -10.32 13.81 16.51
C SER A 49 -10.54 13.67 15.00
N GLY A 50 -10.02 12.59 14.44
CA GLY A 50 -10.18 12.20 13.05
C GLY A 50 -9.38 10.94 12.74
N THR A 51 -9.92 10.08 11.88
CA THR A 51 -9.21 8.91 11.33
C THR A 51 -7.88 9.36 10.71
N GLN A 52 -6.78 8.74 11.13
CA GLN A 52 -5.43 9.07 10.62
C GLN A 52 -4.96 8.08 9.55
N VAL A 53 -5.49 6.86 9.58
CA VAL A 53 -5.07 5.75 8.73
C VAL A 53 -6.27 5.15 8.00
N LEU A 54 -6.13 4.95 6.69
CA LEU A 54 -7.08 4.19 5.88
C LEU A 54 -6.43 2.88 5.41
N VAL A 55 -7.03 1.75 5.78
CA VAL A 55 -6.63 0.42 5.25
C VAL A 55 -7.57 0.05 4.12
N ILE A 56 -7.04 -0.28 2.95
CA ILE A 56 -7.81 -0.75 1.78
C ILE A 56 -7.28 -2.11 1.36
N GLY A 57 -8.05 -3.16 1.66
CA GLY A 57 -7.80 -4.49 1.10
C GLY A 57 -8.53 -4.67 -0.21
N TYR A 58 -7.84 -5.07 -1.28
CA TYR A 58 -8.48 -5.32 -2.56
C TYR A 58 -8.07 -6.64 -3.21
N GLY A 59 -8.75 -6.99 -4.30
CA GLY A 59 -8.61 -8.26 -5.00
C GLY A 59 -9.93 -9.04 -5.10
N ASN A 60 -9.94 -10.19 -5.78
CA ASN A 60 -11.16 -10.94 -6.10
C ASN A 60 -11.39 -12.18 -5.20
N PRO A 61 -12.37 -12.19 -4.28
CA PRO A 61 -12.66 -13.34 -3.42
C PRO A 61 -13.07 -14.61 -4.16
N LEU A 62 -13.49 -14.50 -5.42
CA LEU A 62 -13.85 -15.64 -6.28
C LEU A 62 -12.64 -16.23 -7.03
N ARG A 63 -11.43 -15.70 -6.79
CA ARG A 63 -10.20 -16.11 -7.47
C ARG A 63 -9.07 -16.48 -6.50
N ARG A 64 -9.41 -17.32 -5.52
CA ARG A 64 -8.47 -17.94 -4.57
C ARG A 64 -7.58 -16.89 -3.90
N ASP A 65 -6.29 -16.87 -4.22
CA ASP A 65 -5.31 -16.00 -3.55
C ASP A 65 -5.52 -14.51 -3.86
N ASP A 66 -6.17 -14.19 -4.98
CA ASP A 66 -6.66 -12.83 -5.29
C ASP A 66 -7.60 -12.30 -4.19
N GLY A 67 -8.27 -13.19 -3.45
CA GLY A 67 -9.16 -12.82 -2.34
C GLY A 67 -8.43 -12.38 -1.07
N LEU A 68 -7.11 -12.48 -1.02
CA LEU A 68 -6.31 -12.20 0.17
C LEU A 68 -6.53 -10.80 0.73
N GLY A 69 -6.43 -9.77 -0.11
CA GLY A 69 -6.45 -8.38 0.36
C GLY A 69 -7.76 -8.05 1.09
N GLN A 70 -8.90 -8.42 0.49
CA GLN A 70 -10.20 -8.27 1.16
C GLN A 70 -10.30 -9.08 2.45
N ARG A 71 -9.77 -10.31 2.48
CA ARG A 71 -9.83 -11.16 3.68
C ARG A 71 -9.00 -10.58 4.82
N ALA A 72 -7.79 -10.10 4.53
CA ALA A 72 -6.93 -9.43 5.49
C ALA A 72 -7.59 -8.15 6.04
N ALA A 73 -8.11 -7.29 5.16
CA ALA A 73 -8.80 -6.07 5.59
C ALA A 73 -10.03 -6.37 6.45
N TYR A 74 -10.84 -7.36 6.07
CA TYR A 74 -11.99 -7.77 6.88
C TYR A 74 -11.57 -8.20 8.29
N GLN A 75 -10.56 -9.07 8.42
CA GLN A 75 -10.08 -9.54 9.74
C GLN A 75 -9.42 -8.42 10.55
N LEU A 76 -8.69 -7.52 9.90
CA LEU A 76 -8.10 -6.34 10.54
C LEU A 76 -9.17 -5.35 11.03
N SER A 77 -10.31 -5.25 10.36
CA SER A 77 -11.39 -4.34 10.77
C SER A 77 -11.94 -4.65 12.16
N ASP A 78 -12.03 -5.94 12.52
CA ASP A 78 -12.50 -6.40 13.84
C ASP A 78 -11.51 -6.01 14.95
N VAL A 79 -10.22 -5.97 14.64
CA VAL A 79 -9.15 -5.74 15.62
C VAL A 79 -8.83 -4.26 15.76
N LEU A 80 -8.64 -3.55 14.65
CA LEU A 80 -8.01 -2.22 14.66
C LEU A 80 -8.97 -1.07 14.95
N THR A 81 -10.22 -1.18 14.50
CA THR A 81 -11.19 -0.06 14.57
C THR A 81 -11.63 0.29 15.99
N THR A 82 -11.40 -0.61 16.94
CA THR A 82 -11.69 -0.39 18.36
C THR A 82 -10.51 0.22 19.13
N GLU A 83 -9.29 0.07 18.62
CA GLU A 83 -8.05 0.44 19.31
C GLU A 83 -7.40 1.71 18.74
N TYR A 84 -7.59 2.00 17.46
CA TYR A 84 -6.90 3.07 16.74
C TYR A 84 -7.86 3.91 15.89
N PRO A 85 -7.50 5.18 15.54
CA PRO A 85 -8.26 6.01 14.60
C PRO A 85 -8.04 5.53 13.15
N VAL A 86 -8.50 4.31 12.86
CA VAL A 86 -8.33 3.60 11.58
C VAL A 86 -9.69 3.39 10.92
N GLU A 87 -9.78 3.67 9.63
CA GLU A 87 -10.88 3.25 8.77
C GLU A 87 -10.41 2.06 7.92
N VAL A 88 -11.29 1.10 7.69
CA VAL A 88 -10.99 -0.09 6.90
C VAL A 88 -12.02 -0.23 5.78
N MET A 89 -11.54 -0.34 4.55
CA MET A 89 -12.31 -0.59 3.35
C MET A 89 -11.84 -1.89 2.70
N PHE A 90 -12.75 -2.61 2.06
CA PHE A 90 -12.42 -3.73 1.20
C PHE A 90 -13.22 -3.66 -0.10
N THR A 91 -12.53 -3.82 -1.22
CA THR A 91 -13.10 -3.63 -2.57
C THR A 91 -12.54 -4.67 -3.52
N HIS A 92 -13.23 -4.92 -4.64
CA HIS A 92 -12.69 -5.80 -5.67
C HIS A 92 -11.47 -5.16 -6.37
N GLN A 93 -11.56 -3.87 -6.70
CA GLN A 93 -10.52 -3.16 -7.40
C GLN A 93 -10.36 -1.76 -6.83
N LEU A 94 -9.18 -1.17 -7.00
CA LEU A 94 -9.01 0.26 -6.80
C LEU A 94 -9.78 1.02 -7.88
N THR A 95 -10.47 2.08 -7.47
CA THR A 95 -11.28 2.92 -8.36
C THR A 95 -11.12 4.40 -8.01
N TYR A 96 -11.38 5.29 -8.97
CA TYR A 96 -11.18 6.74 -8.80
C TYR A 96 -12.02 7.36 -7.67
N ASP A 97 -13.17 6.78 -7.32
CA ASP A 97 -14.01 7.25 -6.20
C ASP A 97 -13.32 7.07 -4.84
N LEU A 98 -12.36 6.14 -4.71
CA LEU A 98 -11.55 6.00 -3.50
C LEU A 98 -10.65 7.21 -3.24
N ALA A 99 -10.37 8.03 -4.26
CA ALA A 99 -9.55 9.23 -4.12
C ALA A 99 -10.11 10.19 -3.07
N GLU A 100 -11.45 10.26 -2.92
CA GLU A 100 -12.07 11.07 -1.88
C GLU A 100 -11.68 10.59 -0.47
N SER A 101 -11.84 9.30 -0.18
CA SER A 101 -11.49 8.72 1.12
C SER A 101 -9.99 8.80 1.39
N VAL A 102 -9.18 8.48 0.38
CA VAL A 102 -7.70 8.58 0.43
C VAL A 102 -7.27 10.01 0.77
N SER A 103 -7.95 11.04 0.23
CA SER A 103 -7.57 12.44 0.48
C SER A 103 -7.76 12.91 1.93
N ARG A 104 -8.53 12.17 2.75
CA ARG A 104 -8.95 12.60 4.09
C ARG A 104 -8.03 12.11 5.21
N VAL A 105 -7.08 11.23 4.90
CA VAL A 105 -6.18 10.60 5.88
C VAL A 105 -4.73 11.01 5.67
N GLN A 106 -3.88 10.76 6.67
CA GLN A 106 -2.43 10.98 6.56
C GLN A 106 -1.70 9.76 5.99
N HIS A 107 -2.23 8.57 6.30
CA HIS A 107 -1.63 7.30 5.89
C HIS A 107 -2.64 6.39 5.19
N VAL A 108 -2.19 5.73 4.13
CA VAL A 108 -2.94 4.68 3.44
C VAL A 108 -2.14 3.39 3.45
N ILE A 109 -2.82 2.30 3.80
CA ILE A 109 -2.27 0.94 3.77
C ILE A 109 -3.09 0.15 2.76
N LEU A 110 -2.47 -0.20 1.65
CA LEU A 110 -3.06 -1.04 0.63
C LEU A 110 -2.66 -2.50 0.87
N ILE A 111 -3.59 -3.44 0.70
CA ILE A 111 -3.34 -4.87 0.87
C ILE A 111 -3.85 -5.61 -0.38
N ASP A 112 -2.98 -6.38 -1.02
CA ASP A 112 -3.28 -7.10 -2.27
C ASP A 112 -2.50 -8.43 -2.35
N ALA A 113 -2.86 -9.28 -3.31
CA ALA A 113 -2.04 -10.42 -3.70
C ALA A 113 -1.06 -10.03 -4.81
N ALA A 114 0.15 -10.59 -4.77
CA ALA A 114 1.15 -10.41 -5.82
C ALA A 114 1.39 -11.69 -6.60
N VAL A 115 1.82 -11.55 -7.85
CA VAL A 115 2.38 -12.66 -8.63
C VAL A 115 3.89 -12.70 -8.39
N GLY A 116 4.45 -13.88 -8.17
CA GLY A 116 5.87 -14.06 -7.93
C GLY A 116 6.25 -15.53 -7.73
N ASP A 117 7.54 -15.78 -7.50
CA ASP A 117 8.09 -17.14 -7.51
C ASP A 117 8.00 -17.86 -6.16
N THR A 118 7.71 -17.15 -5.07
CA THR A 118 7.73 -17.70 -3.69
C THR A 118 6.39 -17.49 -3.00
N PRO A 119 5.41 -18.39 -3.18
CA PRO A 119 4.11 -18.29 -2.52
C PRO A 119 4.21 -18.11 -1.01
N GLY A 120 3.38 -17.21 -0.47
CA GLY A 120 3.41 -16.84 0.95
C GLY A 120 4.46 -15.79 1.31
N ALA A 121 5.34 -15.38 0.39
CA ALA A 121 6.29 -14.29 0.65
C ALA A 121 5.56 -12.96 0.81
N ILE A 122 5.80 -12.29 1.93
CA ILE A 122 5.23 -10.98 2.27
C ILE A 122 6.21 -9.89 1.87
N THR A 123 5.74 -8.87 1.17
CA THR A 123 6.51 -7.67 0.84
C THR A 123 5.72 -6.42 1.20
N CYS A 124 6.43 -5.37 1.59
CA CYS A 124 5.85 -4.07 1.86
C CYS A 124 6.73 -3.00 1.20
N ARG A 125 6.09 -2.08 0.46
CA ARG A 125 6.77 -1.00 -0.25
C ARG A 125 6.01 0.30 -0.18
N GLU A 126 6.72 1.41 -0.30
CA GLU A 126 6.10 2.72 -0.50
C GLU A 126 5.47 2.79 -1.90
N VAL A 127 4.35 3.50 -1.99
CA VAL A 127 3.69 3.84 -3.24
C VAL A 127 3.78 5.35 -3.42
N LEU A 128 4.41 5.76 -4.52
CA LEU A 128 4.47 7.16 -4.91
C LEU A 128 3.38 7.47 -5.96
N PRO A 129 2.87 8.71 -6.00
CA PRO A 129 1.99 9.14 -7.09
C PRO A 129 2.67 8.93 -8.44
N GLN A 130 2.06 8.08 -9.27
CA GLN A 130 2.52 7.80 -10.62
C GLN A 130 1.32 7.88 -11.55
N GLY A 131 1.36 8.80 -12.52
CA GLY A 131 0.29 8.92 -13.51
C GLY A 131 0.14 7.63 -14.32
N ASP A 132 -1.07 7.38 -14.83
CA ASP A 132 -1.35 6.23 -15.68
C ASP A 132 -0.33 6.15 -16.82
N GLN A 133 0.45 5.08 -16.84
CA GLN A 133 1.24 4.74 -18.02
C GLN A 133 0.22 4.34 -19.10
N PRO A 134 0.31 4.90 -20.32
CA PRO A 134 -0.70 4.68 -21.37
C PRO A 134 -0.73 3.25 -21.95
N HIS A 135 -0.19 2.24 -21.26
CA HIS A 135 0.16 0.94 -21.84
C HIS A 135 -0.38 -0.30 -21.13
N THR A 136 -1.15 -0.19 -20.06
CA THR A 136 -1.76 -1.37 -19.43
C THR A 136 -3.24 -1.13 -19.18
N LEU A 137 -4.04 -1.54 -20.17
CA LEU A 137 -5.46 -1.90 -20.10
C LEU A 137 -6.29 -1.20 -19.01
N LEU A 138 -7.25 -0.38 -19.46
CA LEU A 138 -8.32 0.35 -18.75
C LEU A 138 -9.23 -0.49 -17.80
N HIS A 139 -8.76 -1.64 -17.29
CA HIS A 139 -9.50 -2.60 -16.49
C HIS A 139 -8.88 -2.86 -15.12
N HIS A 140 -7.71 -2.27 -14.81
CA HIS A 140 -7.11 -2.32 -13.47
C HIS A 140 -6.40 -1.00 -13.16
N MET A 141 -6.74 -0.37 -12.04
CA MET A 141 -6.10 0.86 -11.61
C MET A 141 -4.96 0.52 -10.65
N GLU A 142 -3.75 0.99 -10.96
CA GLU A 142 -2.60 0.82 -10.09
C GLU A 142 -2.69 1.75 -8.87
N ALA A 143 -2.08 1.33 -7.75
CA ALA A 143 -2.00 2.13 -6.54
C ALA A 143 -1.38 3.52 -6.78
N GLY A 144 -0.34 3.62 -7.63
CA GLY A 144 0.28 4.90 -7.99
C GLY A 144 -0.69 5.83 -8.74
N ALA A 145 -1.56 5.27 -9.58
CA ALA A 145 -2.58 6.02 -10.32
C ALA A 145 -3.69 6.54 -9.40
N LEU A 146 -4.07 5.77 -8.38
CA LEU A 146 -4.97 6.24 -7.31
C LEU A 146 -4.38 7.49 -6.66
N LEU A 147 -3.12 7.45 -6.22
CA LEU A 147 -2.48 8.58 -5.55
C LEU A 147 -2.27 9.78 -6.47
N ALA A 148 -1.91 9.55 -7.73
CA ALA A 148 -1.83 10.62 -8.73
C ALA A 148 -3.20 11.31 -8.91
N SER A 149 -4.28 10.52 -8.92
CA SER A 149 -5.65 11.03 -9.05
C SER A 149 -6.09 11.79 -7.79
N THR A 150 -5.77 11.28 -6.60
CA THR A 150 -6.00 11.99 -5.33
C THR A 150 -5.29 13.33 -5.32
N LEU A 151 -4.03 13.37 -5.77
CA LEU A 151 -3.25 14.60 -5.85
C LEU A 151 -3.88 15.61 -6.81
N VAL A 152 -4.32 15.16 -7.98
CA VAL A 152 -4.95 16.02 -9.00
C VAL A 152 -6.32 16.55 -8.53
N LEU A 153 -7.15 15.70 -7.94
CA LEU A 153 -8.54 16.03 -7.59
C LEU A 153 -8.67 16.77 -6.26
N TYR A 154 -7.82 16.44 -5.28
CA TYR A 154 -7.93 16.92 -3.90
C TYR A 154 -6.69 17.67 -3.40
N GLY A 155 -5.62 17.74 -4.19
CA GLY A 155 -4.42 18.52 -3.86
C GLY A 155 -3.52 17.87 -2.80
N THR A 156 -3.71 16.58 -2.51
CA THR A 156 -2.93 15.83 -1.50
C THR A 156 -2.58 14.43 -1.98
N ALA A 157 -1.45 13.91 -1.50
CA ALA A 157 -1.05 12.52 -1.68
C ALA A 157 -0.58 11.99 -0.31
N PRO A 158 -1.40 11.19 0.40
CA PRO A 158 -1.01 10.65 1.70
C PRO A 158 0.14 9.66 1.57
N HIS A 159 0.91 9.49 2.65
CA HIS A 159 1.95 8.49 2.70
C HIS A 159 1.32 7.10 2.58
N THR A 160 1.71 6.35 1.55
CA THR A 160 1.01 5.12 1.17
C THR A 160 1.97 3.96 1.10
N THR A 161 1.60 2.86 1.76
CA THR A 161 2.32 1.58 1.69
C THR A 161 1.45 0.51 1.05
N LEU A 162 2.02 -0.30 0.17
CA LEU A 162 1.39 -1.48 -0.37
C LEU A 162 2.02 -2.74 0.24
N TRP A 163 1.17 -3.53 0.87
CA TRP A 163 1.50 -4.83 1.46
C TRP A 163 0.96 -5.92 0.55
N THR A 164 1.82 -6.83 0.14
CA THR A 164 1.43 -7.95 -0.72
C THR A 164 1.93 -9.27 -0.20
N VAL A 165 1.17 -10.32 -0.50
CA VAL A 165 1.65 -11.70 -0.37
C VAL A 165 1.63 -12.35 -1.73
N VAL A 166 2.72 -13.04 -2.07
CA VAL A 166 2.80 -13.80 -3.32
C VAL A 166 1.78 -14.95 -3.29
N GLY A 167 0.87 -14.94 -4.25
CA GLY A 167 -0.13 -15.99 -4.43
C GLY A 167 0.42 -17.23 -5.13
N GLU A 168 -0.15 -18.39 -4.81
CA GLU A 168 0.11 -19.66 -5.51
C GLU A 168 -0.90 -19.89 -6.66
N SER A 169 -2.17 -19.49 -6.47
CA SER A 169 -3.25 -19.79 -7.39
C SER A 169 -4.27 -18.65 -7.49
N PHE A 170 -4.52 -18.23 -8.72
CA PHE A 170 -5.50 -17.18 -9.09
C PHE A 170 -6.64 -17.74 -9.96
N GLU A 171 -6.86 -19.06 -9.90
CA GLU A 171 -7.98 -19.74 -10.55
C GLU A 171 -9.30 -19.50 -9.79
N PHE A 172 -10.43 -19.87 -10.38
CA PHE A 172 -11.72 -19.78 -9.72
C PHE A 172 -11.77 -20.62 -8.43
N GLY A 173 -12.25 -20.00 -7.36
CA GLY A 173 -12.40 -20.62 -6.04
C GLY A 173 -12.34 -19.57 -4.93
N GLU A 174 -12.82 -19.91 -3.74
CA GLU A 174 -12.91 -18.96 -2.61
C GLU A 174 -11.89 -19.24 -1.49
N ALA A 175 -11.27 -20.43 -1.52
CA ALA A 175 -10.25 -20.81 -0.55
C ALA A 175 -8.89 -20.26 -0.97
N LEU A 176 -8.14 -19.70 -0.02
CA LEU A 176 -6.73 -19.38 -0.20
C LEU A 176 -5.94 -20.69 -0.32
N SER A 177 -4.81 -20.63 -1.02
CA SER A 177 -3.83 -21.70 -1.02
C SER A 177 -3.23 -21.86 0.39
N PRO A 178 -2.71 -23.06 0.74
CA PRO A 178 -2.09 -23.29 2.05
C PRO A 178 -0.96 -22.32 2.38
N ALA A 179 -0.17 -21.91 1.38
CA ALA A 179 0.94 -20.97 1.57
C ALA A 179 0.44 -19.57 1.96
N VAL A 180 -0.60 -19.07 1.28
CA VAL A 180 -1.18 -17.76 1.55
C VAL A 180 -1.98 -17.77 2.85
N GLU A 181 -2.72 -18.83 3.14
CA GLU A 181 -3.43 -19.00 4.42
C GLU A 181 -2.47 -19.02 5.61
N GLN A 182 -1.28 -19.63 5.46
CA GLN A 182 -0.24 -19.62 6.50
C GLN A 182 0.43 -18.26 6.69
N ALA A 183 0.55 -17.46 5.62
CA ALA A 183 1.13 -16.12 5.66
C ALA A 183 0.17 -15.06 6.22
N LEU A 184 -1.13 -15.28 6.14
CA LEU A 184 -2.15 -14.30 6.53
C LEU A 184 -2.03 -13.83 7.99
N PRO A 185 -1.84 -14.69 9.01
CA PRO A 185 -1.65 -14.23 10.39
C PRO A 185 -0.42 -13.34 10.57
N GLU A 186 0.69 -13.67 9.90
CA GLU A 186 1.93 -12.89 9.95
C GLU A 186 1.74 -11.52 9.25
N LEU A 187 1.10 -11.50 8.08
CA LEU A 187 0.74 -10.26 7.38
C LEU A 187 -0.07 -9.32 8.30
N MET A 188 -1.11 -9.84 8.94
CA MET A 188 -1.94 -9.05 9.84
C MET A 188 -1.16 -8.52 11.05
N ALA A 189 -0.29 -9.34 11.64
CA ALA A 189 0.54 -8.92 12.77
C ALA A 189 1.50 -7.79 12.38
N GLN A 190 2.13 -7.87 11.21
CA GLN A 190 3.03 -6.82 10.71
C GLN A 190 2.27 -5.52 10.42
N ILE A 191 1.10 -5.59 9.79
CA ILE A 191 0.27 -4.41 9.52
C ILE A 191 -0.23 -3.77 10.82
N ALA A 192 -0.67 -4.58 11.80
CA ALA A 192 -1.11 -4.07 13.09
C ALA A 192 0.03 -3.37 13.85
N ALA A 193 1.23 -3.95 13.86
CA ALA A 193 2.42 -3.33 14.47
C ALA A 193 2.81 -2.03 13.76
N TYR A 194 2.72 -1.99 12.42
CA TYR A 194 2.96 -0.79 11.63
C TYR A 194 1.96 0.33 11.98
N ILE A 195 0.66 0.01 12.08
CA ILE A 195 -0.39 0.96 12.48
C ILE A 195 -0.18 1.46 13.92
N GLN A 196 0.22 0.57 14.83
CA GLN A 196 0.53 0.95 16.20
C GLN A 196 1.68 1.96 16.24
N ALA A 197 2.75 1.75 15.45
CA ALA A 197 3.87 2.67 15.36
C ALA A 197 3.45 4.05 14.80
N LEU A 198 2.53 4.09 13.83
CA LEU A 198 1.98 5.34 13.30
C LEU A 198 1.12 6.09 14.33
N CYS A 199 0.30 5.37 15.11
CA CYS A 199 -0.63 5.97 16.08
C CYS A 199 0.03 6.33 17.41
N CYS A 200 1.14 5.69 17.77
CA CYS A 200 1.87 5.89 19.02
C CYS A 200 3.37 6.10 18.74
N PRO A 201 3.76 7.21 18.10
CA PRO A 201 5.17 7.51 17.86
C PRO A 201 5.88 7.59 19.20
N GLN A 202 6.95 6.81 19.37
CA GLN A 202 7.77 6.88 20.57
C GLN A 202 8.38 8.28 20.66
N ALA A 203 8.12 8.97 21.77
CA ALA A 203 8.73 10.27 22.04
C ALA A 203 10.23 10.05 22.32
N GLU A 204 11.08 10.52 21.42
CA GLU A 204 12.52 10.72 21.70
C GLU A 204 12.75 11.94 22.62
#